data_AF-A0A7C7Y6Q8-F1
#
_entry.id   AF-A0A7C7Y6Q8-F1
#
_cell.length_a   1.000
_cell.length_b   1.000
_cell.length_c   1.000
_cell.angle_alpha   90.00
_cell.angle_beta   90.00
_cell.angle_gamma   90.00
#
_symmetry.space_group_name_H-M   'P 1'
#
loop_
_entity.id
_entity.type
_entity.pdbx_description
1 polymer ?
#
loop_
_entity_poly.entity_id
_entity_poly.type
_entity_poly.pdbx_seq_one_letter_code
_entity_poly.pdbx_strand_id
1 'polypeptide(L)' 'MKKLLFILFAFSLSLTSCFNRVTPEVSVKNDIHLTIDGENIDGLQGEWTIIFEEKEENDKEIIIITIEKKEIK' A
#
# COMPACT_ATOMS: atom_id res chain seq x y z
N MET A 1 17.49 11.96 -51.06
CA MET A 1 16.14 11.47 -50.76
C MET A 1 16.16 10.26 -49.82
N LYS A 2 16.72 9.08 -50.19
CA LYS A 2 16.71 7.87 -49.34
C LYS A 2 17.36 8.03 -47.95
N LYS A 3 18.54 8.66 -47.86
CA LYS A 3 19.29 8.81 -46.59
C LYS A 3 18.56 9.65 -45.54
N LEU A 4 17.85 10.70 -45.97
CA LEU A 4 17.05 11.55 -45.08
C LEU A 4 15.87 10.76 -44.49
N LEU A 5 15.25 9.92 -45.32
CA LEU A 5 14.15 9.05 -44.90
C LEU A 5 14.58 8.05 -43.82
N PHE A 6 15.78 7.47 -43.96
CA PHE A 6 16.34 6.56 -42.95
C PHE A 6 16.63 7.26 -41.61
N ILE A 7 17.09 8.51 -41.66
CA ILE A 7 17.34 9.31 -40.45
C ILE A 7 16.02 9.64 -39.74
N LEU A 8 14.99 10.06 -40.49
CA LEU A 8 13.66 10.31 -39.92
C LEU A 8 13.04 9.05 -39.31
N PHE A 9 13.19 7.90 -39.95
CA PHE A 9 12.69 6.62 -39.45
C PHE A 9 13.39 6.17 -38.15
N ALA A 10 14.71 6.34 -38.07
CA ALA A 10 15.45 6.06 -36.85
C ALA A 10 15.04 7.00 -35.70
N PHE A 11 14.77 8.28 -36.01
CA PHE A 11 14.33 9.28 -35.03
C PHE A 11 12.91 9.01 -34.52
N SER A 12 12.01 8.49 -35.37
CA SER A 12 10.65 8.12 -34.92
C SER A 12 10.66 6.92 -33.97
N LEU A 13 11.56 5.95 -34.19
CA LEU A 13 11.66 4.77 -33.32
C LEU A 13 12.19 5.13 -31.92
N SER A 14 13.20 6.02 -31.83
CA SER A 14 13.74 6.48 -30.54
C SER A 14 12.76 7.30 -29.72
N LEU A 15 11.84 8.02 -30.37
CA LEU A 15 10.76 8.74 -29.69
C LEU A 15 9.74 7.75 -29.11
N THR A 16 9.32 6.73 -29.86
CA THR A 16 8.32 5.74 -29.37
C THR A 16 8.80 4.90 -28.19
N SER A 17 10.11 4.62 -28.07
CA SER A 17 10.65 3.87 -26.93
C SER A 17 10.60 4.64 -25.60
N CYS A 18 10.55 5.98 -25.65
CA CYS A 18 10.46 6.82 -24.45
C CYS A 18 9.00 7.06 -24.02
N PHE A 19 8.06 7.05 -24.97
CA PHE A 19 6.62 7.22 -24.70
C PHE A 19 5.95 5.95 -24.13
N ASN A 20 6.50 4.77 -24.39
CA ASN A 20 6.09 3.52 -23.73
C ASN A 20 6.64 3.43 -22.30
N ARG A 21 6.43 4.50 -21.52
CA ARG A 21 6.80 4.57 -20.11
C ARG A 21 5.83 3.69 -19.34
N VAL A 22 6.22 2.44 -19.12
CA VAL A 22 5.55 1.52 -18.20
C VAL A 22 5.50 2.23 -16.84
N THR A 23 4.31 2.63 -16.42
CA THR A 23 4.07 3.10 -15.05
C THR A 23 4.04 1.85 -14.17
N PRO A 24 5.05 1.63 -13.30
CA PRO A 24 5.00 0.50 -12.40
C PRO A 24 3.82 0.69 -11.44
N GLU A 25 2.89 -0.27 -11.42
CA GLU A 25 1.86 -0.34 -10.40
C GLU A 25 2.51 -0.92 -9.13
N VAL A 26 2.81 -0.05 -8.17
CA VAL A 26 3.40 -0.44 -6.89
C VAL A 26 2.26 -0.47 -5.87
N SER A 27 1.83 -1.67 -5.48
CA SER A 27 0.90 -1.87 -4.37
C SER A 27 1.66 -2.26 -3.10
N VAL A 28 1.44 -1.55 -2.01
CA VAL A 28 1.96 -1.92 -0.69
C VAL A 28 0.86 -2.64 0.06
N LYS A 29 1.13 -3.86 0.52
CA LYS A 29 0.22 -4.66 1.35
C LYS A 29 0.80 -4.74 2.76
N ASN A 30 0.05 -4.25 3.74
CA ASN A 30 0.40 -4.37 5.16
C ASN A 30 -0.62 -5.29 5.83
N ASP A 31 -0.16 -6.43 6.35
CA ASP A 31 -0.99 -7.41 7.07
C ASP A 31 -0.55 -7.45 8.55
N ILE A 32 -1.50 -7.40 9.48
CA ILE A 32 -1.25 -7.54 10.93
C ILE A 32 -1.84 -8.87 11.39
N HIS A 33 -0.98 -9.79 11.85
CA HIS A 33 -1.39 -11.09 12.37
C HIS A 33 -1.33 -11.09 13.90
N LEU A 34 -2.48 -11.30 14.54
CA LEU A 34 -2.59 -11.47 15.99
C LEU A 34 -2.84 -12.95 16.28
N THR A 35 -1.93 -13.58 17.03
CA THR A 35 -2.08 -14.98 17.49
C THR A 35 -2.21 -14.97 19.00
N ILE A 36 -3.22 -15.67 19.51
CA ILE A 36 -3.52 -15.74 20.94
C ILE A 36 -3.68 -17.20 21.32
N ASP A 37 -3.03 -17.60 22.41
CA ASP A 37 -2.99 -18.98 22.84
C ASP A 37 -4.36 -19.47 23.30
N GLY A 38 -4.64 -20.75 22.97
CA GLY A 38 -5.96 -21.37 23.09
C GLY A 38 -6.53 -21.46 24.51
N GLU A 39 -5.69 -21.30 25.53
CA GLU A 39 -6.13 -21.30 26.94
C GLU A 39 -6.94 -20.06 27.33
N ASN A 40 -6.92 -18.99 26.51
CA ASN A 40 -7.62 -17.72 26.77
C ASN A 40 -8.73 -17.41 25.74
N ILE A 41 -9.24 -18.41 25.02
CA ILE A 41 -10.27 -18.23 23.97
C ILE A 41 -11.56 -17.60 24.51
N ASP A 42 -11.96 -17.93 25.74
CA ASP A 42 -13.14 -17.33 26.39
C ASP A 42 -12.95 -15.81 26.62
N GLY A 43 -11.69 -15.40 26.88
CA GLY A 43 -11.28 -14.01 26.93
C GLY A 43 -11.30 -13.33 25.55
N LEU A 44 -11.29 -14.09 24.46
CA LEU A 44 -11.29 -13.55 23.10
C LEU A 44 -12.67 -13.42 22.46
N GLN A 45 -13.57 -14.37 22.76
CA GLN A 45 -14.89 -14.39 22.15
C GLN A 45 -15.69 -13.17 22.60
N GLY A 46 -16.19 -12.38 21.64
CA GLY A 46 -16.95 -11.17 21.93
C GLY A 46 -16.96 -10.19 20.77
N GLU A 47 -17.62 -9.06 21.00
CA GLU A 47 -17.59 -7.92 20.08
C GLU A 47 -16.33 -7.10 20.37
N TRP A 48 -15.65 -6.67 19.32
CA TRP A 48 -14.43 -5.89 19.38
C TRP A 48 -14.62 -4.58 18.65
N THR A 49 -14.10 -3.51 19.23
CA THR A 49 -14.03 -2.20 18.59
C THR A 49 -12.60 -1.96 18.15
N ILE A 50 -12.42 -1.65 16.86
CA ILE A 50 -11.14 -1.25 16.30
C ILE A 50 -11.22 0.26 16.02
N ILE A 51 -10.31 1.02 16.63
CA ILE A 51 -10.26 2.48 16.55
C ILE A 51 -8.95 2.87 15.86
N PHE A 52 -9.04 3.83 14.94
CA PHE A 52 -7.90 4.37 14.22
C PHE A 52 -7.77 5.86 14.55
N GLU A 53 -6.59 6.25 15.00
CA GLU A 53 -6.26 7.65 15.28
C GLU A 53 -4.99 8.03 14.52
N GLU A 54 -5.02 9.20 13.89
CA GLU A 54 -3.89 9.77 13.17
C GLU A 54 -3.32 10.93 13.99
N LYS A 55 -2.00 10.93 14.18
CA LYS A 55 -1.28 11.99 14.89
C LYS A 55 -0.05 12.38 14.09
N GLU A 56 0.20 13.68 14.02
CA GLU A 56 1.45 14.22 13.48
C GLU A 56 2.34 14.69 14.65
N GLU A 57 3.55 14.15 14.74
CA GLU A 57 4.51 14.53 15.78
C GLU A 57 5.93 14.60 15.19
N ASN A 58 6.56 15.77 15.27
CA ASN A 58 7.89 16.04 14.70
C ASN A 58 7.98 15.69 13.19
N ASP A 59 7.02 16.16 12.39
CA ASP A 59 6.89 15.90 10.94
C ASP A 59 6.79 14.40 10.57
N LYS A 60 6.37 13.57 11.53
CA LYS A 60 6.08 12.14 11.32
C LYS A 60 4.61 11.86 11.53
N GLU A 61 4.02 11.17 10.57
CA GLU A 61 2.68 10.63 10.66
C GLU A 61 2.70 9.33 11.47
N ILE A 62 1.90 9.29 12.53
CA ILE A 62 1.77 8.16 13.45
C ILE A 62 0.30 7.72 13.39
N ILE A 63 0.09 6.45 13.04
CA ILE A 63 -1.23 5.82 13.09
C ILE A 63 -1.28 4.96 14.35
N ILE A 64 -2.21 5.27 15.25
CA ILE A 64 -2.47 4.51 16.46
C ILE A 64 -3.70 3.63 16.19
N ILE A 65 -3.52 2.31 16.34
CA ILE A 65 -4.59 1.32 16.19
C ILE A 65 -4.89 0.77 17.58
N THR A 66 -6.09 1.05 18.08
CA THR A 66 -6.55 0.55 19.39
C THR A 66 -7.58 -0.55 19.17
N ILE A 67 -7.38 -1.70 19.81
CA ILE A 67 -8.29 -2.85 19.76
C ILE A 67 -8.83 -3.08 21.16
N GLU A 68 -10.13 -2.84 21.34
CA GLU A 68 -10.80 -2.97 22.64
C GLU A 68 -11.87 -4.05 22.59
N LYS A 69 -11.90 -4.92 23.59
CA LYS A 69 -13.01 -5.86 23.78
C LYS A 69 -14.17 -5.11 24.41
N LYS A 70 -15.35 -5.21 23.82
CA LYS A 70 -16.56 -4.67 24.43
C LYS A 70 -16.93 -5.52 25.63
N GLU A 71 -16.90 -4.94 26.82
CA GLU A 71 -17.43 -5.59 28.01
C GLU A 71 -18.95 -5.73 27.89
N ILE A 72 -19.44 -6.96 27.95
CA ILE A 72 -20.87 -7.24 28.06
C ILE A 72 -21.24 -6.97 29.52
N LYS A 73 -22.03 -5.92 29.77
CA LYS A 73 -22.61 -5.63 31.08
C LYS A 73 -23.72 -6.62 31.43
#